data_AF-A0A838R771-F1
#
_entry.id   AF-A0A838R771-F1
#
_cell.length_a   1.000
_cell.length_b   1.000
_cell.length_c   1.000
_cell.angle_alpha   90.00
_cell.angle_beta   90.00
_cell.angle_gamma   90.00
#
_symmetry.space_group_name_H-M   'P 1'
#
loop_
_entity.id
_entity.type
_entity.pdbx_description
1 polymer ?
#
loop_
_entity_poly.entity_id
_entity_poly.type
_entity_poly.pdbx_seq_one_letter_code
_entity_poly.pdbx_strand_id
1 'polypeptide(L)'
;MMGQQELAGQRAVVREQLQETLQMYETMLGFLGAEMEVAAAGLAIDDQSNVKLLSQSILSKDGSLKDAPPIPASTASPLAGYPDEPYVFAAGGPVPAAYGDATAVFMRKLLEANPESHGFEELTPEHWKEMEDAWKATMQGMQSMSMIILPGKEDDPLYSNIYSIIKLDDAEAYLGVYKKAMDQWNELLKQTTTGIELQYESTAVQVAGKKGLLTTASFGELANDPNVPMMKPMMEAMFGKDATMKAYLIAADAKTVVMGISPEVEVAAAIEEVLKGETGLAQSSATQTTVKLLDPQAPWLAVVSPQGCVAWATRFVNTFMAQFGQGVPTIPAYPDSPPIGFSVNFSEGRLSIELVWPKDTLTSLATYIRKVQDSF
;
A
#
# COMPACT_ATOMS: atom_id res chain seq x y z
N MET A 1 -30.57 24.04 3.46
CA MET A 1 -29.63 25.17 3.54
C MET A 1 -28.87 25.00 4.86
N MET A 2 -27.60 24.60 4.81
CA MET A 2 -26.76 24.56 6.01
C MET A 2 -26.55 25.99 6.54
N GLY A 3 -26.55 26.15 7.86
CA GLY A 3 -26.30 27.45 8.48
C GLY A 3 -24.85 27.90 8.29
N GLN A 4 -24.59 29.21 8.23
CA GLN A 4 -23.22 29.74 8.12
C GLN A 4 -22.27 29.23 9.22
N GLN A 5 -22.81 28.93 10.40
CA GLN A 5 -22.05 28.40 11.54
C GLN A 5 -21.61 26.93 11.31
N GLU A 6 -22.45 26.12 10.67
CA GLU A 6 -22.15 24.72 10.30
C GLU A 6 -21.07 24.67 9.21
N LEU A 7 -21.16 25.55 8.21
CA LEU A 7 -20.13 25.73 7.19
C LEU A 7 -18.78 26.21 7.77
N ALA A 8 -18.80 27.06 8.80
CA ALA A 8 -17.58 27.50 9.47
C ALA A 8 -16.93 26.36 10.25
N GLY A 9 -17.72 25.52 10.93
CA GLY A 9 -17.24 24.31 11.61
C GLY A 9 -16.61 23.31 10.65
N GLN A 10 -17.31 22.99 9.55
CA GLN A 10 -16.77 22.09 8.51
C GLN A 10 -15.45 22.61 7.91
N ARG A 11 -15.34 23.93 7.69
CA ARG A 11 -14.09 24.53 7.18
C ARG A 11 -12.94 24.45 8.18
N ALA A 12 -13.21 24.51 9.48
CA ALA A 12 -12.20 24.36 10.51
C ALA A 12 -11.65 22.92 10.52
N VAL A 13 -12.55 21.92 10.53
CA VAL A 13 -12.17 20.49 10.48
C VAL A 13 -11.37 20.17 9.21
N VAL A 14 -11.82 20.64 8.04
CA VAL A 14 -11.08 20.42 6.78
C VAL A 14 -9.70 21.08 6.81
N ARG A 15 -9.57 22.26 7.42
CA ARG A 15 -8.27 22.94 7.54
C ARG A 15 -7.32 22.16 8.46
N GLU A 16 -7.81 21.67 9.58
CA GLU A 16 -7.04 20.87 10.54
C GLU A 16 -6.54 19.57 9.90
N GLN A 17 -7.42 18.81 9.23
CA GLN A 17 -7.03 17.60 8.48
C GLN A 17 -6.00 17.90 7.38
N LEU A 18 -6.14 19.03 6.67
CA LEU A 18 -5.15 19.45 5.67
C LEU A 18 -3.80 19.80 6.31
N GLN A 19 -3.79 20.44 7.48
CA GLN A 19 -2.57 20.76 8.21
C GLN A 19 -1.86 19.49 8.69
N GLU A 20 -2.58 18.54 9.28
CA GLU A 20 -2.03 17.23 9.68
C GLU A 20 -1.44 16.48 8.49
N THR A 21 -2.17 16.45 7.37
CA THR A 21 -1.72 15.81 6.13
C THR A 21 -0.45 16.48 5.59
N LEU A 22 -0.38 17.82 5.61
CA LEU A 22 0.81 18.56 5.19
C LEU A 22 1.99 18.32 6.14
N GLN A 23 1.78 18.27 7.45
CA GLN A 23 2.82 17.96 8.43
C GLN A 23 3.37 16.55 8.25
N MET A 24 2.52 15.57 7.94
CA MET A 24 2.94 14.22 7.56
C MET A 24 3.81 14.26 6.31
N TYR A 25 3.39 14.97 5.25
CA TYR A 25 4.19 15.13 4.04
C TYR A 25 5.51 15.85 4.30
N GLU A 26 5.53 16.91 5.10
CA GLU A 26 6.75 17.60 5.52
C GLU A 26 7.69 16.67 6.29
N THR A 27 7.16 15.82 7.17
CA THR A 27 7.95 14.82 7.90
C THR A 27 8.57 13.79 6.94
N MET A 28 7.77 13.27 6.01
CA MET A 28 8.24 12.35 4.97
C MET A 28 9.30 12.98 4.07
N LEU A 29 9.05 14.19 3.57
CA LEU A 29 9.97 14.94 2.72
C LEU A 29 11.22 15.37 3.48
N GLY A 30 11.10 15.68 4.77
CA GLY A 30 12.22 16.00 5.66
C GLY A 30 13.12 14.78 5.88
N PHE A 31 12.54 13.60 6.09
CA PHE A 31 13.31 12.34 6.14
C PHE A 31 14.03 12.09 4.81
N LEU A 32 13.32 12.14 3.68
CA LEU A 32 13.93 11.96 2.36
C LEU A 32 15.02 13.00 2.08
N GLY A 33 14.77 14.27 2.42
CA GLY A 33 15.73 15.36 2.26
C GLY A 33 16.97 15.19 3.13
N ALA A 34 16.84 14.68 4.36
CA ALA A 34 17.98 14.37 5.22
C ALA A 34 18.83 13.22 4.66
N GLU A 35 18.21 12.31 3.91
CA GLU A 35 18.89 11.20 3.23
C GLU A 35 19.48 11.60 1.87
N MET A 36 19.30 12.84 1.36
CA MET A 36 19.70 13.22 -0.01
C MET A 36 20.57 14.50 -0.05
N GLU A 37 21.71 14.44 -0.75
CA GLU A 37 22.64 15.58 -0.90
C GLU A 37 22.36 16.39 -2.18
N VAL A 38 22.06 15.70 -3.28
CA VAL A 38 21.79 16.29 -4.61
C VAL A 38 20.70 15.47 -5.28
N ALA A 39 19.79 16.13 -5.99
CA ALA A 39 18.82 15.49 -6.87
C ALA A 39 18.88 16.11 -8.28
N ALA A 40 18.75 15.26 -9.30
CA ALA A 40 18.63 15.67 -10.69
C ALA A 40 17.47 14.88 -11.33
N ALA A 41 16.70 15.55 -12.18
CA ALA A 41 15.63 14.93 -12.95
C ALA A 41 15.85 15.19 -14.45
N GLY A 42 15.64 14.16 -15.27
CA GLY A 42 15.75 14.21 -16.72
C GLY A 42 14.54 13.58 -17.37
N LEU A 43 14.00 14.24 -18.40
CA LEU A 43 12.91 13.72 -19.22
C LEU A 43 13.47 13.29 -20.58
N ALA A 44 13.12 12.10 -21.02
CA ALA A 44 13.44 11.57 -22.33
C ALA A 44 12.18 11.10 -23.05
N ILE A 45 12.19 11.20 -24.37
CA ILE A 45 11.20 10.61 -25.26
C ILE A 45 11.98 9.74 -26.24
N ASP A 46 11.66 8.45 -26.33
CA ASP A 46 12.36 7.53 -27.23
C ASP A 46 11.83 7.59 -28.68
N ASP A 47 12.45 6.84 -29.59
CA ASP A 47 12.06 6.77 -31.00
C ASP A 47 10.65 6.20 -31.21
N GLN A 48 10.09 5.51 -30.21
CA GLN A 48 8.72 4.98 -30.21
C GLN A 48 7.74 5.94 -29.51
N SER A 49 8.19 7.13 -29.12
CA SER A 49 7.42 8.13 -28.38
C SER A 49 6.95 7.69 -26.98
N ASN A 50 7.65 6.73 -26.36
CA ASN A 50 7.48 6.48 -24.93
C ASN A 50 8.15 7.60 -24.14
N VAL A 51 7.53 8.00 -23.03
CA VAL A 51 8.06 9.05 -22.16
C VAL A 51 8.71 8.41 -20.95
N LYS A 52 9.94 8.83 -20.63
CA LYS A 52 10.72 8.36 -19.49
C LYS A 52 11.16 9.56 -18.65
N LEU A 53 10.82 9.55 -17.36
CA LEU A 53 11.32 10.47 -16.37
C LEU A 53 12.31 9.71 -15.48
N LEU A 54 13.57 10.14 -15.48
CA LEU A 54 14.59 9.64 -14.58
C LEU A 54 14.86 10.67 -13.50
N SER A 55 14.81 10.26 -12.24
CA SER A 55 15.30 11.02 -11.10
C SER A 55 16.48 10.28 -10.50
N GLN A 56 17.59 10.98 -10.28
CA GLN A 56 18.75 10.44 -9.56
C GLN A 56 19.06 11.31 -8.37
N SER A 57 19.47 10.69 -7.28
CA SER A 57 19.83 11.40 -6.07
C SER A 57 21.01 10.74 -5.38
N ILE A 58 21.91 11.56 -4.86
CA ILE A 58 23.06 11.11 -4.06
C ILE A 58 22.60 11.08 -2.61
N LEU A 59 22.84 9.96 -1.93
CA LEU A 59 22.50 9.81 -0.53
C LEU A 59 23.46 10.63 0.35
N SER A 60 22.92 11.23 1.40
CA SER A 60 23.69 11.97 2.39
C SER A 60 24.69 11.05 3.09
N LYS A 61 25.93 11.54 3.30
CA LYS A 61 26.97 10.83 4.06
C LYS A 61 26.66 10.67 5.54
N ASP A 62 25.63 11.37 6.03
CA ASP A 62 25.12 11.25 7.39
C ASP A 62 23.77 10.52 7.43
N GLY A 63 23.24 10.13 6.27
CA GLY A 63 21.98 9.40 6.14
C GLY A 63 22.06 7.98 6.71
N SER A 64 20.91 7.47 7.15
CA SER A 64 20.76 6.10 7.65
C SER A 64 20.99 5.05 6.57
N LEU A 65 20.80 5.40 5.29
CA LEU A 65 20.96 4.48 4.16
C LEU A 65 22.34 4.57 3.48
N LYS A 66 23.27 5.38 4.00
CA LYS A 66 24.57 5.61 3.37
C LYS A 66 25.43 4.36 3.18
N ASP A 67 25.30 3.41 4.11
CA ASP A 67 26.05 2.15 4.14
C ASP A 67 25.21 0.98 3.62
N ALA A 68 24.02 1.25 3.07
CA ALA A 68 23.18 0.22 2.49
C ALA A 68 23.91 -0.42 1.30
N PRO A 69 24.11 -1.75 1.30
CA PRO A 69 24.80 -2.42 0.20
C PRO A 69 23.97 -2.29 -1.08
N PRO A 70 24.61 -2.26 -2.26
CA PRO A 70 23.89 -2.37 -3.53
C PRO A 70 23.03 -3.64 -3.52
N ILE A 71 21.78 -3.49 -3.94
CA ILE A 71 20.86 -4.61 -3.96
C ILE A 71 20.94 -5.25 -5.34
N PRO A 72 21.30 -6.54 -5.44
CA PRO A 72 21.38 -7.19 -6.75
C PRO A 72 20.01 -7.25 -7.39
N ALA A 73 19.97 -7.13 -8.73
CA ALA A 73 18.77 -7.38 -9.49
C ALA A 73 18.26 -8.81 -9.21
N SER A 74 16.95 -8.94 -8.98
CA SER A 74 16.31 -10.24 -8.82
C SER A 74 16.25 -10.96 -10.16
N THR A 75 16.52 -12.27 -10.17
CA THR A 75 16.31 -13.11 -11.36
C THR A 75 14.84 -13.43 -11.60
N ALA A 76 14.01 -13.36 -10.55
CA ALA A 76 12.56 -13.53 -10.62
C ALA A 76 11.85 -12.17 -10.60
N SER A 77 10.78 -12.04 -11.37
CA SER A 77 9.95 -10.83 -11.37
C SER A 77 9.26 -10.66 -10.01
N PRO A 78 9.26 -9.46 -9.40
CA PRO A 78 8.49 -9.19 -8.18
C PRO A 78 6.98 -9.25 -8.40
N LEU A 79 6.53 -9.29 -9.66
CA LEU A 79 5.12 -9.43 -10.03
C LEU A 79 4.68 -10.88 -10.24
N ALA A 80 5.58 -11.85 -10.01
CA ALA A 80 5.26 -13.27 -10.13
C ALA A 80 4.29 -13.73 -9.03
N GLY A 81 3.40 -14.67 -9.37
CA GLY A 81 2.40 -15.19 -8.43
C GLY A 81 1.13 -14.34 -8.29
N TYR A 82 1.02 -13.24 -9.04
CA TYR A 82 -0.22 -12.46 -9.15
C TYR A 82 -1.03 -12.84 -10.39
N PRO A 83 -2.36 -12.82 -10.32
CA PRO A 83 -3.21 -13.09 -11.48
C PRO A 83 -3.02 -12.05 -12.58
N ASP A 84 -3.13 -12.48 -13.85
CA ASP A 84 -3.20 -11.59 -15.01
C ASP A 84 -4.65 -11.09 -15.19
N GLU A 85 -5.08 -10.24 -14.27
CA GLU A 85 -6.41 -9.63 -14.27
C GLU A 85 -6.30 -8.11 -14.07
N PRO A 86 -7.38 -7.33 -14.26
CA PRO A 86 -7.34 -5.90 -14.01
C PRO A 86 -6.89 -5.60 -12.58
N TYR A 87 -5.79 -4.86 -12.46
CA TYR A 87 -5.21 -4.41 -11.20
C TYR A 87 -5.15 -2.89 -11.16
N VAL A 88 -5.08 -2.28 -9.99
CA VAL A 88 -4.84 -0.85 -9.80
C VAL A 88 -3.34 -0.57 -9.79
N PHE A 89 -2.63 -1.30 -8.95
CA PHE A 89 -1.21 -1.14 -8.68
C PHE A 89 -0.61 -2.49 -8.33
N ALA A 90 0.60 -2.76 -8.80
CA ALA A 90 1.40 -3.89 -8.33
C ALA A 90 2.85 -3.43 -8.18
N ALA A 91 3.51 -3.81 -7.10
CA ALA A 91 4.91 -3.47 -6.87
C ALA A 91 5.61 -4.52 -6.02
N GLY A 92 6.93 -4.57 -6.12
CA GLY A 92 7.71 -5.33 -5.17
C GLY A 92 9.19 -5.27 -5.45
N GLY A 93 9.92 -5.91 -4.56
CA GLY A 93 11.36 -5.99 -4.62
C GLY A 93 11.94 -6.69 -3.40
N PRO A 94 13.26 -6.89 -3.41
CA PRO A 94 14.00 -7.43 -2.28
C PRO A 94 13.94 -6.48 -1.07
N VAL A 95 13.92 -7.06 0.12
CA VAL A 95 13.96 -6.34 1.40
C VAL A 95 15.29 -6.69 2.08
N PRO A 96 16.36 -5.90 1.87
CA PRO A 96 17.63 -6.13 2.56
C PRO A 96 17.46 -6.04 4.07
N ALA A 97 18.26 -6.79 4.83
CA ALA A 97 18.21 -6.77 6.29
C ALA A 97 18.33 -5.34 6.88
N ALA A 98 19.17 -4.48 6.28
CA ALA A 98 19.33 -3.09 6.70
C ALA A 98 18.06 -2.24 6.56
N TYR A 99 17.12 -2.63 5.70
CA TYR A 99 15.85 -1.90 5.55
C TYR A 99 14.98 -2.08 6.78
N GLY A 100 15.02 -3.23 7.45
CA GLY A 100 14.25 -3.45 8.68
C GLY A 100 14.55 -2.39 9.74
N ASP A 101 15.82 -2.08 9.94
CA ASP A 101 16.24 -1.07 10.90
C ASP A 101 15.82 0.35 10.50
N ALA A 102 16.07 0.72 9.24
CA ALA A 102 15.73 2.04 8.73
C ALA A 102 14.21 2.29 8.72
N THR A 103 13.43 1.30 8.26
CA THR A 103 11.97 1.36 8.23
C THR A 103 11.40 1.46 9.64
N ALA A 104 11.87 0.66 10.60
CA ALA A 104 11.37 0.74 11.97
C ALA A 104 11.63 2.11 12.61
N VAL A 105 12.83 2.68 12.43
CA VAL A 105 13.17 4.02 12.92
C VAL A 105 12.30 5.08 12.23
N PHE A 106 12.08 4.96 10.93
CA PHE A 106 11.22 5.86 10.16
C PHE A 106 9.76 5.81 10.67
N MET A 107 9.20 4.61 10.84
CA MET A 107 7.84 4.42 11.33
C MET A 107 7.66 4.97 12.74
N ARG A 108 8.67 4.80 13.62
CA ARG A 108 8.66 5.40 14.96
C ARG A 108 8.60 6.91 14.88
N LYS A 109 9.51 7.53 14.12
CA LYS A 109 9.54 8.99 13.94
C LYS A 109 8.26 9.54 13.33
N LEU A 110 7.64 8.80 12.41
CA LEU A 110 6.37 9.18 11.80
C LEU A 110 5.25 9.24 12.84
N LEU A 111 5.16 8.26 13.74
CA LEU A 111 4.17 8.27 14.83
C LEU A 111 4.51 9.30 15.92
N GLU A 112 5.79 9.46 16.26
CA GLU A 112 6.25 10.50 17.21
C GLU A 112 5.97 11.93 16.69
N ALA A 113 5.86 12.13 15.37
CA ALA A 113 5.54 13.43 14.79
C ALA A 113 4.06 13.82 14.95
N ASN A 114 3.18 12.85 15.15
CA ASN A 114 1.76 13.08 15.42
C ASN A 114 1.17 12.04 16.40
N PRO A 115 1.61 12.05 17.67
CA PRO A 115 1.19 11.05 18.65
C PRO A 115 -0.28 11.19 19.03
N GLU A 116 -0.83 12.42 19.03
CA GLU A 116 -2.22 12.70 19.43
C GLU A 116 -3.24 12.00 18.53
N SER A 117 -3.03 12.02 17.20
CA SER A 117 -3.91 11.33 16.25
C SER A 117 -4.04 9.81 16.48
N HIS A 118 -3.11 9.22 17.26
CA HIS A 118 -3.09 7.81 17.61
C HIS A 118 -3.24 7.55 19.12
N GLY A 119 -3.38 8.61 19.94
CA GLY A 119 -3.45 8.50 21.40
C GLY A 119 -2.14 8.08 22.06
N PHE A 120 -0.99 8.36 21.43
CA PHE A 120 0.34 7.94 21.88
C PHE A 120 1.09 9.03 22.67
N GLU A 121 0.40 10.04 23.21
CA GLU A 121 1.02 11.18 23.90
C GLU A 121 1.71 10.77 25.21
N GLU A 122 1.20 9.70 25.84
CA GLU A 122 1.72 9.18 27.10
C GLU A 122 2.79 8.08 26.92
N LEU A 123 3.15 7.73 25.68
CA LEU A 123 4.18 6.73 25.44
C LEU A 123 5.57 7.24 25.87
N THR A 124 6.26 6.45 26.68
CA THR A 124 7.63 6.74 27.12
C THR A 124 8.65 6.37 26.04
N PRO A 125 9.91 6.83 26.15
CA PRO A 125 10.98 6.40 25.24
C PRO A 125 11.15 4.88 25.15
N GLU A 126 10.90 4.16 26.25
CA GLU A 126 10.92 2.70 26.29
C GLU A 126 9.81 2.08 25.44
N HIS A 127 8.58 2.59 25.51
CA HIS A 127 7.46 2.11 24.67
C HIS A 127 7.75 2.31 23.18
N TRP A 128 8.29 3.47 22.82
CA TRP A 128 8.69 3.74 21.44
C TRP A 128 9.80 2.80 20.96
N LYS A 129 10.75 2.46 21.84
CA LYS A 129 11.80 1.49 21.53
C LYS A 129 11.24 0.07 21.36
N GLU A 130 10.29 -0.34 22.20
CA GLU A 130 9.61 -1.63 22.08
C GLU A 130 8.84 -1.74 20.76
N MET A 131 8.17 -0.67 20.35
CA MET A 131 7.48 -0.59 19.06
C MET A 131 8.44 -0.70 17.87
N GLU A 132 9.57 0.04 17.94
CA GLU A 132 10.63 -0.07 16.94
C GLU A 132 11.18 -1.50 16.84
N ASP A 133 11.41 -2.17 17.98
CA ASP A 133 11.90 -3.55 18.02
C ASP A 133 10.89 -4.55 17.49
N ALA A 134 9.59 -4.33 17.73
CA ALA A 134 8.53 -5.16 17.17
C ALA A 134 8.51 -5.08 15.63
N TRP A 135 8.64 -3.88 15.04
CA TRP A 135 8.73 -3.73 13.58
C TRP A 135 10.00 -4.33 13.00
N LYS A 136 11.15 -4.16 13.67
CA LYS A 136 12.40 -4.82 13.24
C LYS A 136 12.24 -6.34 13.21
N ALA A 137 11.61 -6.89 14.26
CA ALA A 137 11.38 -8.33 14.36
C ALA A 137 10.47 -8.83 13.22
N THR A 138 9.41 -8.10 12.84
CA THR A 138 8.53 -8.53 11.74
C THR A 138 9.20 -8.45 10.37
N MET A 139 10.28 -7.68 10.19
CA MET A 139 11.03 -7.64 8.95
C MET A 139 12.22 -8.63 8.93
N GLN A 140 12.54 -9.23 10.07
CA GLN A 140 13.65 -10.17 10.18
C GLN A 140 13.39 -11.44 9.34
N GLY A 141 14.38 -11.81 8.53
CA GLY A 141 14.30 -12.99 7.65
C GLY A 141 13.45 -12.77 6.40
N MET A 142 12.92 -11.56 6.18
CA MET A 142 12.28 -11.18 4.92
C MET A 142 13.32 -11.01 3.83
N GLN A 143 13.10 -11.66 2.70
CA GLN A 143 13.97 -11.63 1.52
C GLN A 143 13.41 -10.69 0.47
N SER A 144 12.10 -10.73 0.25
CA SER A 144 11.39 -9.84 -0.65
C SER A 144 9.94 -9.68 -0.22
N MET A 145 9.35 -8.58 -0.69
CA MET A 145 7.93 -8.30 -0.53
C MET A 145 7.40 -7.74 -1.84
N SER A 146 6.24 -8.21 -2.24
CA SER A 146 5.45 -7.59 -3.29
C SER A 146 4.01 -7.40 -2.81
N MET A 147 3.30 -6.47 -3.44
CA MET A 147 1.90 -6.17 -3.21
C MET A 147 1.19 -5.94 -4.54
N ILE A 148 -0.08 -6.34 -4.62
CA ILE A 148 -1.02 -5.95 -5.65
C ILE A 148 -2.30 -5.41 -5.00
N ILE A 149 -2.87 -4.38 -5.61
CA ILE A 149 -4.20 -3.86 -5.30
C ILE A 149 -5.05 -4.10 -6.54
N LEU A 150 -6.18 -4.78 -6.38
CA LEU A 150 -7.16 -4.97 -7.45
C LEU A 150 -8.36 -4.04 -7.24
N PRO A 151 -9.13 -3.73 -8.31
CA PRO A 151 -10.31 -2.88 -8.19
C PRO A 151 -11.40 -3.45 -7.26
N GLY A 152 -11.45 -4.77 -7.11
CA GLY A 152 -12.48 -5.51 -6.37
C GLY A 152 -13.81 -5.62 -7.13
N LYS A 153 -14.73 -6.43 -6.59
CA LYS A 153 -16.08 -6.64 -7.12
C LYS A 153 -17.07 -5.64 -6.51
N GLU A 154 -18.25 -5.51 -7.11
CA GLU A 154 -19.28 -4.53 -6.69
C GLU A 154 -19.68 -4.71 -5.22
N ASP A 155 -19.85 -5.95 -4.76
CA ASP A 155 -20.29 -6.28 -3.39
C ASP A 155 -19.15 -6.39 -2.36
N ASP A 156 -17.89 -6.27 -2.79
CA ASP A 156 -16.75 -6.37 -1.90
C ASP A 156 -16.61 -5.09 -1.03
N PRO A 157 -15.93 -5.14 0.14
CA PRO A 157 -15.51 -3.95 0.87
C PRO A 157 -14.47 -3.11 0.12
N LEU A 158 -14.52 -1.78 0.19
CA LEU A 158 -13.66 -0.90 -0.62
C LEU A 158 -12.15 -1.11 -0.40
N TYR A 159 -11.72 -1.44 0.82
CA TYR A 159 -10.32 -1.76 1.15
C TYR A 159 -9.99 -3.26 1.11
N SER A 160 -10.86 -4.07 0.51
CA SER A 160 -10.51 -5.44 0.18
C SER A 160 -9.73 -5.52 -1.14
N ASN A 161 -9.31 -6.73 -1.53
CA ASN A 161 -8.58 -7.01 -2.76
C ASN A 161 -7.16 -6.45 -2.78
N ILE A 162 -6.53 -6.45 -1.60
CA ILE A 162 -5.11 -6.14 -1.42
C ILE A 162 -4.40 -7.44 -1.06
N TYR A 163 -3.39 -7.83 -1.84
CA TYR A 163 -2.62 -9.04 -1.60
C TYR A 163 -1.14 -8.72 -1.60
N SER A 164 -0.40 -9.32 -0.66
CA SER A 164 1.05 -9.25 -0.61
C SER A 164 1.65 -10.64 -0.60
N ILE A 165 2.77 -10.80 -1.32
CA ILE A 165 3.58 -12.01 -1.30
C ILE A 165 4.86 -11.66 -0.56
N ILE A 166 5.11 -12.38 0.54
CA ILE A 166 6.28 -12.16 1.38
C ILE A 166 7.15 -13.40 1.29
N LYS A 167 8.36 -13.24 0.75
CA LYS A 167 9.37 -14.30 0.69
C LYS A 167 10.28 -14.19 1.91
N LEU A 168 10.49 -15.31 2.58
CA LEU A 168 11.05 -15.39 3.93
C LEU A 168 12.06 -16.55 4.02
N ASP A 169 12.91 -16.51 5.04
CA ASP A 169 13.73 -17.68 5.40
C ASP A 169 12.88 -18.83 5.97
N ASP A 170 11.88 -18.49 6.79
CA ASP A 170 10.96 -19.42 7.46
C ASP A 170 9.58 -18.76 7.69
N ALA A 171 8.55 -19.28 7.02
CA ALA A 171 7.18 -18.77 7.10
C ALA A 171 6.50 -19.02 8.46
N GLU A 172 6.79 -20.15 9.13
CA GLU A 172 6.19 -20.47 10.42
C GLU A 172 6.77 -19.58 11.52
N ALA A 173 8.09 -19.39 11.52
CA ALA A 173 8.75 -18.47 12.43
C ALA A 173 8.23 -17.04 12.26
N TYR A 174 8.09 -16.57 11.01
CA TYR A 174 7.53 -15.26 10.70
C TYR A 174 6.13 -15.07 11.27
N LEU A 175 5.22 -16.03 11.07
CA LEU A 175 3.85 -15.93 11.61
C LEU A 175 3.86 -15.88 13.14
N GLY A 176 4.73 -16.65 13.80
CA GLY A 176 4.91 -16.58 15.25
C GLY A 176 5.36 -15.20 15.74
N VAL A 177 6.34 -14.60 15.05
CA VAL A 177 6.83 -13.24 15.35
C VAL A 177 5.75 -12.19 15.08
N TYR A 178 5.03 -12.30 13.96
CA TYR A 178 3.94 -11.40 13.62
C TYR A 178 2.85 -11.40 14.68
N LYS A 179 2.40 -12.59 15.12
CA LYS A 179 1.41 -12.69 16.20
C LYS A 179 1.90 -12.00 17.47
N LYS A 180 3.15 -12.24 17.87
CA LYS A 180 3.74 -11.61 19.06
C LYS A 180 3.77 -10.08 18.92
N ALA A 181 4.11 -9.57 17.74
CA ALA A 181 4.12 -8.13 17.47
C ALA A 181 2.71 -7.53 17.56
N MET A 182 1.67 -8.22 17.09
CA MET A 182 0.27 -7.78 17.27
C MET A 182 -0.16 -7.81 18.75
N ASP A 183 0.24 -8.83 19.50
CA ASP A 183 -0.04 -8.91 20.94
C ASP A 183 0.65 -7.76 21.71
N GLN A 184 1.88 -7.40 21.32
CA GLN A 184 2.60 -6.23 21.86
C GLN A 184 1.92 -4.91 21.46
N TRP A 185 1.49 -4.78 20.21
CA TRP A 185 0.77 -3.61 19.73
C TRP A 185 -0.51 -3.38 20.54
N ASN A 186 -1.28 -4.44 20.81
CA ASN A 186 -2.46 -4.34 21.68
C ASN A 186 -2.12 -3.89 23.10
N GLU A 187 -0.99 -4.31 23.65
CA GLU A 187 -0.58 -3.86 24.99
C GLU A 187 -0.25 -2.36 25.00
N LEU A 188 0.36 -1.85 23.93
CA LEU A 188 0.59 -0.42 23.76
C LEU A 188 -0.72 0.35 23.58
N LEU A 189 -1.66 -0.20 22.81
CA LEU A 189 -2.98 0.42 22.61
C LEU A 189 -3.81 0.52 23.89
N LYS A 190 -3.61 -0.36 24.88
CA LYS A 190 -4.27 -0.21 26.19
C LYS A 190 -3.78 1.03 26.96
N GLN A 191 -2.64 1.57 26.57
CA GLN A 191 -2.05 2.76 27.17
C GLN A 191 -2.43 4.02 26.40
N THR A 192 -3.21 3.91 25.31
CA THR A 192 -3.60 5.10 24.55
C THR A 192 -4.65 5.90 25.29
N THR A 193 -4.56 7.21 25.15
CA THR A 193 -5.52 8.16 25.72
C THR A 193 -6.79 8.30 24.88
N THR A 194 -6.76 7.86 23.62
CA THR A 194 -7.92 7.93 22.74
C THR A 194 -9.00 6.96 23.19
N GLY A 195 -10.27 7.35 23.07
CA GLY A 195 -11.40 6.43 23.23
C GLY A 195 -11.54 5.41 22.09
N ILE A 196 -10.53 5.29 21.22
CA ILE A 196 -10.55 4.42 20.05
C ILE A 196 -10.02 3.04 20.46
N GLU A 197 -10.92 2.10 20.70
CA GLU A 197 -10.57 0.71 21.00
C GLU A 197 -10.22 -0.08 19.71
N LEU A 198 -9.09 0.24 19.07
CA LEU A 198 -8.63 -0.51 17.89
C LEU A 198 -7.91 -1.80 18.30
N GLN A 199 -8.64 -2.81 18.77
CA GLN A 199 -8.01 -4.08 19.17
C GLN A 199 -7.77 -5.01 17.97
N TYR A 200 -6.56 -5.56 17.89
CA TYR A 200 -6.18 -6.55 16.90
C TYR A 200 -6.30 -7.95 17.48
N GLU A 201 -7.22 -8.76 16.98
CA GLU A 201 -7.29 -10.18 17.35
C GLU A 201 -6.60 -11.02 16.29
N SER A 202 -5.57 -11.79 16.68
CA SER A 202 -4.87 -12.71 15.77
C SER A 202 -5.14 -14.16 16.17
N THR A 203 -5.91 -14.87 15.35
CA THR A 203 -6.32 -16.27 15.56
C THR A 203 -5.69 -17.19 14.53
N ALA A 204 -5.47 -18.46 14.90
CA ALA A 204 -5.01 -19.45 13.94
C ALA A 204 -6.13 -19.83 12.97
N VAL A 205 -5.82 -19.90 11.68
CA VAL A 205 -6.78 -20.25 10.62
C VAL A 205 -6.15 -21.22 9.62
N GLN A 206 -7.01 -21.90 8.85
CA GLN A 206 -6.59 -22.71 7.71
C GLN A 206 -7.35 -22.26 6.45
N VAL A 207 -6.63 -21.87 5.41
CA VAL A 207 -7.19 -21.46 4.10
C VAL A 207 -6.55 -22.32 3.01
N ALA A 208 -7.37 -22.91 2.14
CA ALA A 208 -6.88 -23.86 1.11
C ALA A 208 -5.98 -24.99 1.67
N GLY A 209 -6.26 -25.45 2.89
CA GLY A 209 -5.45 -26.47 3.57
C GLY A 209 -4.12 -25.96 4.14
N LYS A 210 -3.79 -24.67 3.99
CA LYS A 210 -2.56 -24.03 4.48
C LYS A 210 -2.82 -23.32 5.80
N LYS A 211 -1.88 -23.45 6.74
CA LYS A 211 -1.97 -22.82 8.07
C LYS A 211 -1.59 -21.35 7.98
N GLY A 212 -2.18 -20.54 8.84
CA GLY A 212 -1.87 -19.13 8.93
C GLY A 212 -2.51 -18.45 10.13
N LEU A 213 -2.57 -17.13 10.05
CA LEU A 213 -3.24 -16.26 10.99
C LEU A 213 -4.36 -15.49 10.30
N LEU A 214 -5.48 -15.31 10.99
CA LEU A 214 -6.47 -14.30 10.69
C LEU A 214 -6.31 -13.20 11.73
N THR A 215 -5.91 -12.02 11.28
CA THR A 215 -5.85 -10.81 12.09
C THR A 215 -7.07 -9.95 11.79
N THR A 216 -7.88 -9.68 12.80
CA THR A 216 -9.04 -8.80 12.70
C THR A 216 -8.84 -7.54 13.50
N ALA A 217 -9.19 -6.39 12.94
CA ALA A 217 -9.27 -5.12 13.68
C ALA A 217 -10.70 -4.61 13.63
N SER A 218 -11.34 -4.56 14.79
CA SER A 218 -12.68 -3.99 14.94
C SER A 218 -12.54 -2.51 15.27
N PHE A 219 -13.34 -1.67 14.60
CA PHE A 219 -13.44 -0.26 14.94
C PHE A 219 -14.42 -0.01 16.10
N GLY A 220 -14.97 -1.06 16.72
CA GLY A 220 -15.70 -0.99 18.00
C GLY A 220 -16.83 0.05 18.02
N GLU A 221 -16.85 0.88 19.07
CA GLU A 221 -17.82 1.96 19.24
C GLU A 221 -17.63 3.11 18.24
N LEU A 222 -16.43 3.31 17.68
CA LEU A 222 -16.17 4.36 16.68
C LEU A 222 -17.08 4.20 15.47
N ALA A 223 -17.27 2.96 15.02
CA ALA A 223 -18.19 2.66 13.91
C ALA A 223 -19.64 3.06 14.25
N ASN A 224 -20.01 3.21 15.52
CA ASN A 224 -21.36 3.52 15.99
C ASN A 224 -21.47 4.92 16.64
N ASP A 225 -20.51 5.83 16.39
CA ASP A 225 -20.55 7.18 16.96
C ASP A 225 -21.86 7.90 16.59
N PRO A 226 -22.74 8.20 17.56
CA PRO A 226 -24.02 8.84 17.29
C PRO A 226 -23.89 10.28 16.77
N ASN A 227 -22.72 10.91 16.94
CA ASN A 227 -22.44 12.25 16.44
C ASN A 227 -22.09 12.26 14.94
N VAL A 228 -21.75 11.09 14.37
CA VAL A 228 -21.42 10.94 12.96
C VAL A 228 -22.28 9.84 12.35
N PRO A 229 -23.57 10.09 12.03
CA PRO A 229 -24.50 9.08 11.53
C PRO A 229 -24.03 8.32 10.28
N MET A 230 -23.12 8.91 9.50
CA MET A 230 -22.53 8.31 8.30
C MET A 230 -21.32 7.41 8.58
N MET A 231 -20.83 7.36 9.82
CA MET A 231 -19.64 6.59 10.17
C MET A 231 -19.88 5.08 9.99
N LYS A 232 -21.01 4.57 10.48
CA LYS A 232 -21.34 3.15 10.36
C LYS A 232 -21.42 2.68 8.89
N PRO A 233 -22.25 3.30 8.03
CA PRO A 233 -22.33 2.86 6.62
C PRO A 233 -20.99 3.02 5.89
N MET A 234 -20.19 4.04 6.25
CA MET A 234 -18.86 4.25 5.68
C MET A 234 -17.89 3.13 6.09
N MET A 235 -17.84 2.77 7.37
CA MET A 235 -17.01 1.65 7.86
C MET A 235 -17.48 0.31 7.28
N GLU A 236 -18.79 0.11 7.14
CA GLU A 236 -19.35 -1.08 6.50
C GLU A 236 -18.96 -1.18 5.02
N ALA A 237 -19.00 -0.06 4.29
CA ALA A 237 -18.55 0.01 2.91
C ALA A 237 -17.04 -0.23 2.78
N MET A 238 -16.24 0.28 3.73
CA MET A 238 -14.78 0.18 3.71
C MET A 238 -14.27 -1.22 4.07
N PHE A 239 -14.82 -1.83 5.12
CA PHE A 239 -14.27 -3.03 5.75
C PHE A 239 -15.23 -4.24 5.75
N GLY A 240 -16.49 -4.05 5.37
CA GLY A 240 -17.52 -5.09 5.32
C GLY A 240 -18.59 -4.90 6.38
N LYS A 241 -19.67 -5.69 6.32
CA LYS A 241 -20.91 -5.48 7.13
C LYS A 241 -20.71 -5.47 8.65
N ASP A 242 -19.63 -6.06 9.15
CA ASP A 242 -19.25 -6.07 10.56
C ASP A 242 -18.29 -4.94 10.94
N ALA A 243 -18.03 -4.00 10.02
CA ALA A 243 -17.07 -2.90 10.18
C ALA A 243 -15.72 -3.39 10.74
N THR A 244 -15.27 -4.57 10.29
CA THR A 244 -14.08 -5.24 10.81
C THR A 244 -13.11 -5.48 9.67
N MET A 245 -11.91 -4.91 9.76
CA MET A 245 -10.85 -5.24 8.83
C MET A 245 -10.38 -6.67 9.08
N LYS A 246 -10.28 -7.49 8.02
CA LYS A 246 -9.79 -8.87 8.09
C LYS A 246 -8.55 -9.02 7.21
N ALA A 247 -7.43 -9.37 7.82
CA ALA A 247 -6.18 -9.67 7.15
C ALA A 247 -5.81 -11.13 7.38
N TYR A 248 -5.71 -11.91 6.31
CA TYR A 248 -5.22 -13.28 6.35
C TYR A 248 -3.71 -13.27 6.09
N LEU A 249 -2.93 -13.99 6.90
CA LEU A 249 -1.50 -14.23 6.68
C LEU A 249 -1.28 -15.74 6.63
N ILE A 250 -1.19 -16.30 5.42
CA ILE A 250 -1.21 -17.75 5.20
C ILE A 250 0.14 -18.22 4.66
N ALA A 251 0.74 -19.22 5.29
CA ALA A 251 1.97 -19.85 4.78
C ALA A 251 1.64 -20.70 3.54
N ALA A 252 1.83 -20.14 2.35
CA ALA A 252 1.61 -20.86 1.09
C ALA A 252 2.56 -22.06 0.98
N ASP A 253 3.82 -21.86 1.38
CA ASP A 253 4.86 -22.88 1.54
C ASP A 253 5.80 -22.53 2.72
N ALA A 254 6.91 -23.27 2.88
CA ALA A 254 7.84 -23.07 3.99
C ALA A 254 8.55 -21.70 4.00
N LYS A 255 8.56 -20.98 2.88
CA LYS A 255 9.32 -19.74 2.66
C LYS A 255 8.47 -18.61 2.08
N THR A 256 7.16 -18.79 1.99
CA THR A 256 6.25 -17.83 1.39
C THR A 256 5.03 -17.66 2.25
N VAL A 257 4.77 -16.42 2.66
CA VAL A 257 3.49 -16.01 3.25
C VAL A 257 2.73 -15.18 2.23
N VAL A 258 1.46 -15.52 2.04
CA VAL A 258 0.49 -14.68 1.33
C VAL A 258 -0.30 -13.92 2.38
N MET A 259 -0.19 -12.60 2.34
CA MET A 259 -1.05 -11.71 3.11
C MET A 259 -2.19 -11.23 2.22
N GLY A 260 -3.43 -11.24 2.69
CA GLY A 260 -4.59 -10.77 1.94
C GLY A 260 -5.58 -10.04 2.82
N ILE A 261 -5.95 -8.81 2.44
CA ILE A 261 -7.11 -8.11 2.98
C ILE A 261 -8.23 -8.34 1.96
N SER A 262 -8.91 -9.49 2.07
CA SER A 262 -9.88 -9.98 1.08
C SER A 262 -10.80 -11.04 1.69
N PRO A 263 -11.93 -11.37 1.03
CA PRO A 263 -12.68 -12.58 1.34
C PRO A 263 -11.79 -13.84 1.28
N GLU A 264 -12.04 -14.80 2.18
CA GLU A 264 -11.23 -16.03 2.31
C GLU A 264 -11.07 -16.79 0.99
N VAL A 265 -12.15 -16.86 0.18
CA VAL A 265 -12.14 -17.54 -1.13
C VAL A 265 -11.13 -16.91 -2.10
N GLU A 266 -10.97 -15.60 -2.07
CA GLU A 266 -10.02 -14.90 -2.94
C GLU A 266 -8.59 -15.04 -2.40
N VAL A 267 -8.41 -15.10 -1.07
CA VAL A 267 -7.11 -15.44 -0.46
C VAL A 267 -6.69 -16.86 -0.85
N ALA A 268 -7.62 -17.82 -0.87
CA ALA A 268 -7.37 -19.18 -1.35
C ALA A 268 -6.91 -19.18 -2.81
N ALA A 269 -7.56 -18.43 -3.69
CA ALA A 269 -7.15 -18.28 -5.09
C ALA A 269 -5.76 -17.65 -5.23
N ALA A 270 -5.45 -16.60 -4.44
CA ALA A 270 -4.13 -15.99 -4.43
C ALA A 270 -3.03 -16.96 -4.00
N ILE A 271 -3.29 -17.83 -3.02
CA ILE A 271 -2.35 -18.90 -2.62
C ILE A 271 -2.10 -19.86 -3.79
N GLU A 272 -3.14 -20.25 -4.52
CA GLU A 272 -2.99 -21.13 -5.70
C GLU A 272 -2.14 -20.48 -6.79
N GLU A 273 -2.35 -19.19 -7.09
CA GLU A 273 -1.54 -18.45 -8.07
C GLU A 273 -0.06 -18.37 -7.66
N VAL A 274 0.22 -18.09 -6.39
CA VAL A 274 1.58 -18.06 -5.86
C VAL A 274 2.28 -19.41 -5.99
N LEU A 275 1.55 -20.51 -5.77
CA LEU A 275 2.09 -21.87 -5.89
C LEU A 275 2.31 -22.31 -7.34
N LYS A 276 1.64 -21.68 -8.32
CA LYS A 276 1.91 -21.91 -9.76
C LYS A 276 3.25 -21.31 -10.21
N GLY A 277 3.76 -20.30 -9.50
CA GLY A 277 5.08 -19.71 -9.74
C GLY A 277 5.05 -18.54 -10.72
N GLU A 278 5.99 -18.50 -11.68
CA GLU A 278 6.19 -17.39 -12.64
C GLU A 278 5.13 -17.33 -13.75
N THR A 279 3.86 -17.44 -13.39
CA THR A 279 2.71 -17.22 -14.27
C THR A 279 2.00 -15.90 -13.94
N GLY A 280 0.98 -15.55 -14.72
CA GLY A 280 0.11 -14.41 -14.43
C GLY A 280 0.70 -13.05 -14.79
N LEU A 281 0.56 -12.05 -13.91
CA LEU A 281 0.85 -10.64 -14.18
C LEU A 281 2.27 -10.40 -14.71
N ALA A 282 3.26 -11.12 -14.17
CA ALA A 282 4.64 -11.03 -14.62
C ALA A 282 4.82 -11.38 -16.11
N GLN A 283 3.95 -12.21 -16.70
CA GLN A 283 4.04 -12.63 -18.10
C GLN A 283 3.00 -11.96 -19.00
N SER A 284 2.12 -11.12 -18.43
CA SER A 284 1.12 -10.34 -19.16
C SER A 284 1.77 -9.50 -20.25
N SER A 285 1.23 -9.52 -21.47
CA SER A 285 1.78 -8.76 -22.60
C SER A 285 1.75 -7.25 -22.36
N ALA A 286 0.71 -6.76 -21.68
CA ALA A 286 0.58 -5.35 -21.32
C ALA A 286 1.69 -4.94 -20.34
N THR A 287 1.84 -5.70 -19.25
CA THR A 287 2.90 -5.46 -18.25
C THR A 287 4.28 -5.56 -18.87
N GLN A 288 4.54 -6.58 -19.69
CA GLN A 288 5.84 -6.78 -20.34
C GLN A 288 6.20 -5.66 -21.32
N THR A 289 5.21 -5.04 -21.97
CA THR A 289 5.45 -3.84 -22.79
C THR A 289 6.09 -2.73 -21.97
N THR A 290 5.58 -2.49 -20.75
CA THR A 290 6.08 -1.44 -19.86
C THR A 290 7.39 -1.85 -19.17
N VAL A 291 7.48 -3.07 -18.65
CA VAL A 291 8.66 -3.55 -17.90
C VAL A 291 9.93 -3.52 -18.76
N LYS A 292 9.83 -3.81 -20.06
CA LYS A 292 10.98 -3.75 -20.99
C LYS A 292 11.55 -2.35 -21.20
N LEU A 293 10.80 -1.30 -20.84
CA LEU A 293 11.24 0.09 -20.96
C LEU A 293 11.95 0.58 -19.69
N LEU A 294 11.80 -0.14 -18.57
CA LEU A 294 12.41 0.19 -17.27
C LEU A 294 13.88 -0.25 -17.20
N ASP A 295 14.60 0.23 -16.19
CA ASP A 295 15.96 -0.22 -15.90
C ASP A 295 15.96 -1.71 -15.51
N PRO A 296 16.56 -2.60 -16.32
CA PRO A 296 16.58 -4.03 -16.02
C PRO A 296 17.49 -4.39 -14.84
N GLN A 297 18.32 -3.45 -14.36
CA GLN A 297 19.14 -3.63 -13.17
C GLN A 297 18.47 -3.14 -11.89
N ALA A 298 17.31 -2.49 -11.99
CA ALA A 298 16.60 -2.00 -10.83
C ALA A 298 15.96 -3.17 -10.05
N PRO A 299 16.30 -3.37 -8.78
CA PRO A 299 15.78 -4.46 -7.96
C PRO A 299 14.29 -4.30 -7.61
N TRP A 300 13.81 -3.06 -7.54
CA TRP A 300 12.42 -2.73 -7.23
C TRP A 300 11.69 -2.30 -8.49
N LEU A 301 10.47 -2.81 -8.64
CA LEU A 301 9.62 -2.54 -9.78
C LEU A 301 8.18 -2.30 -9.32
N ALA A 302 7.51 -1.36 -9.96
CA ALA A 302 6.07 -1.16 -9.81
C ALA A 302 5.40 -0.88 -11.16
N VAL A 303 4.12 -1.21 -11.24
CA VAL A 303 3.24 -0.91 -12.36
C VAL A 303 1.91 -0.37 -11.84
N VAL A 304 1.39 0.68 -12.48
CA VAL A 304 0.08 1.27 -12.20
C VAL A 304 -0.75 1.14 -13.46
N SER A 305 -1.92 0.52 -13.37
CA SER A 305 -2.84 0.40 -14.51
C SER A 305 -3.89 1.52 -14.44
N PRO A 306 -3.88 2.47 -15.39
CA PRO A 306 -4.89 3.53 -15.42
C PRO A 306 -6.32 2.97 -15.52
N GLN A 307 -6.49 1.83 -16.20
CA GLN A 307 -7.79 1.16 -16.29
C GLN A 307 -8.28 0.69 -14.93
N GLY A 308 -7.41 0.02 -14.15
CA GLY A 308 -7.77 -0.39 -12.80
C GLY A 308 -7.97 0.79 -11.85
N CYS A 309 -7.17 1.86 -11.96
CA CYS A 309 -7.40 3.08 -11.19
C CYS A 309 -8.79 3.67 -11.44
N VAL A 310 -9.23 3.75 -12.71
CA VAL A 310 -10.58 4.25 -13.04
C VAL A 310 -11.67 3.30 -12.56
N ALA A 311 -11.48 1.99 -12.69
CA ALA A 311 -12.44 1.01 -12.17
C ALA A 311 -12.60 1.09 -10.64
N TRP A 312 -11.47 1.19 -9.93
CA TRP A 312 -11.43 1.34 -8.48
C TRP A 312 -12.05 2.67 -8.02
N ALA A 313 -11.68 3.78 -8.66
CA ALA A 313 -12.26 5.09 -8.38
C ALA A 313 -13.77 5.13 -8.65
N THR A 314 -14.22 4.49 -9.74
CA THR A 314 -15.66 4.37 -10.06
C THR A 314 -16.39 3.62 -8.96
N ARG A 315 -15.82 2.52 -8.47
CA ARG A 315 -16.40 1.76 -7.35
C ARG A 315 -16.48 2.59 -6.07
N PHE A 316 -15.44 3.36 -5.73
CA PHE A 316 -15.46 4.31 -4.63
C PHE A 316 -16.61 5.32 -4.79
N VAL A 317 -16.69 5.99 -5.94
CA VAL A 317 -17.75 6.98 -6.22
C VAL A 317 -19.13 6.35 -6.13
N ASN A 318 -19.35 5.19 -6.76
CA ASN A 318 -20.64 4.51 -6.74
C ASN A 318 -21.05 4.14 -5.31
N THR A 319 -20.12 3.60 -4.53
CA THR A 319 -20.39 3.16 -3.16
C THR A 319 -20.75 4.34 -2.27
N PHE A 320 -19.98 5.43 -2.32
CA PHE A 320 -20.27 6.62 -1.51
C PHE A 320 -21.53 7.35 -1.97
N MET A 321 -21.71 7.56 -3.26
CA MET A 321 -22.89 8.27 -3.79
C MET A 321 -24.20 7.52 -3.52
N ALA A 322 -24.17 6.17 -3.57
CA ALA A 322 -25.32 5.34 -3.21
C ALA A 322 -25.76 5.57 -1.75
N GLN A 323 -24.82 5.77 -0.82
CA GLN A 323 -25.14 6.07 0.59
C GLN A 323 -25.81 7.44 0.77
N PHE A 324 -25.57 8.40 -0.13
CA PHE A 324 -26.19 9.73 -0.10
C PHE A 324 -27.51 9.82 -0.88
N GLY A 325 -27.98 8.72 -1.47
CA GLY A 325 -29.21 8.69 -2.29
C GLY A 325 -29.13 9.60 -3.52
N GLN A 326 -27.91 9.96 -3.95
CA GLN A 326 -27.68 10.80 -5.12
C GLN A 326 -27.53 9.93 -6.37
N GLY A 327 -27.88 10.48 -7.52
CA GLY A 327 -27.59 9.84 -8.80
C GLY A 327 -26.09 9.65 -8.96
N VAL A 328 -25.67 8.42 -9.26
CA VAL A 328 -24.27 8.10 -9.53
C VAL A 328 -23.94 8.63 -10.93
N PRO A 329 -22.92 9.51 -11.08
CA PRO A 329 -22.51 9.93 -12.41
C PRO A 329 -21.96 8.74 -13.19
N THR A 330 -22.32 8.64 -14.48
CA THR A 330 -21.75 7.61 -15.35
C THR A 330 -20.28 7.96 -15.63
N ILE A 331 -19.36 7.29 -14.95
CA ILE A 331 -17.93 7.41 -15.22
C ILE A 331 -17.63 6.49 -16.42
N PRO A 332 -17.12 7.02 -17.55
CA PRO A 332 -16.80 6.20 -18.69
C PRO A 332 -15.71 5.18 -18.34
N ALA A 333 -15.73 3.99 -18.96
CA ALA A 333 -14.60 3.06 -18.84
C ALA A 333 -13.34 3.64 -19.49
N TYR A 334 -12.19 3.41 -18.86
CA TYR A 334 -10.88 3.74 -19.41
C TYR A 334 -10.47 2.69 -20.47
N PRO A 335 -9.91 3.08 -21.63
CA PRO A 335 -9.49 2.14 -22.66
C PRO A 335 -8.42 1.16 -22.19
N ASP A 336 -8.39 -0.05 -22.74
CA ASP A 336 -7.29 -0.99 -22.48
C ASP A 336 -5.96 -0.41 -22.96
N SER A 337 -4.93 -0.45 -22.12
CA SER A 337 -3.61 0.11 -22.40
C SER A 337 -2.54 -0.49 -21.48
N PRO A 338 -1.26 -0.53 -21.91
CA PRO A 338 -0.16 -0.88 -21.02
C PRO A 338 -0.13 -0.02 -19.74
N PRO A 339 0.38 -0.56 -18.62
CA PRO A 339 0.48 0.21 -17.37
C PRO A 339 1.59 1.27 -17.46
N ILE A 340 1.57 2.20 -16.50
CA ILE A 340 2.67 3.10 -16.19
C ILE A 340 3.67 2.32 -15.33
N GLY A 341 4.97 2.41 -15.63
CA GLY A 341 6.01 1.64 -14.95
C GLY A 341 6.89 2.50 -14.06
N PHE A 342 7.35 1.92 -12.95
CA PHE A 342 8.33 2.52 -12.06
C PHE A 342 9.43 1.50 -11.79
N SER A 343 10.67 1.96 -11.72
CA SER A 343 11.76 1.16 -11.18
C SER A 343 12.61 1.95 -10.22
N VAL A 344 13.08 1.30 -9.16
CA VAL A 344 13.89 1.94 -8.11
C VAL A 344 15.17 1.15 -7.92
N ASN A 345 16.30 1.85 -7.96
CA ASN A 345 17.61 1.28 -7.79
C ASN A 345 18.40 2.04 -6.70
N PHE A 346 18.97 1.27 -5.79
CA PHE A 346 19.85 1.75 -4.73
C PHE A 346 21.23 1.15 -4.95
N SER A 347 22.18 1.98 -5.38
CA SER A 347 23.54 1.54 -5.71
C SER A 347 24.55 2.62 -5.37
N GLU A 348 25.63 2.24 -4.68
CA GLU A 348 26.81 3.11 -4.45
C GLU A 348 26.46 4.49 -3.84
N GLY A 349 25.57 4.50 -2.84
CA GLY A 349 25.10 5.74 -2.22
C GLY A 349 24.25 6.61 -3.15
N ARG A 350 23.59 6.02 -4.15
CA ARG A 350 22.67 6.71 -5.05
C ARG A 350 21.32 6.01 -5.07
N LEU A 351 20.27 6.82 -5.08
CA LEU A 351 18.90 6.43 -5.38
C LEU A 351 18.57 6.85 -6.81
N SER A 352 18.24 5.90 -7.68
CA SER A 352 17.70 6.16 -9.01
C SER A 352 16.26 5.70 -9.06
N ILE A 353 15.36 6.60 -9.46
CA ILE A 353 13.95 6.31 -9.69
C ILE A 353 13.66 6.60 -11.15
N GLU A 354 13.10 5.63 -11.83
CA GLU A 354 12.65 5.76 -13.21
C GLU A 354 11.15 5.58 -13.28
N LEU A 355 10.50 6.43 -14.07
CA LEU A 355 9.08 6.40 -14.36
C LEU A 355 8.88 6.41 -15.87
N VAL A 356 8.12 5.44 -16.39
CA VAL A 356 7.87 5.28 -17.81
C VAL A 356 6.38 5.30 -18.11
N TRP A 357 6.01 6.09 -19.12
CA TRP A 357 4.69 6.07 -19.75
C TRP A 357 4.81 5.57 -21.18
N PRO A 358 4.29 4.36 -21.47
CA PRO A 358 4.17 3.88 -22.84
C PRO A 358 3.31 4.83 -23.68
N LYS A 359 3.64 4.98 -24.96
CA LYS A 359 2.90 5.83 -25.91
C LYS A 359 1.40 5.51 -25.94
N ASP A 360 1.05 4.22 -25.93
CA ASP A 360 -0.33 3.75 -26.02
C ASP A 360 -1.14 4.14 -24.77
N THR A 361 -0.50 4.16 -23.60
CA THR A 361 -1.08 4.65 -22.35
C THR A 361 -1.38 6.15 -22.43
N LEU A 362 -0.44 6.96 -22.95
CA LEU A 362 -0.65 8.41 -23.13
C LEU A 362 -1.77 8.71 -24.13
N THR A 363 -1.85 7.94 -25.21
CA THR A 363 -2.90 8.06 -26.24
C THR A 363 -4.27 7.70 -25.65
N SER A 364 -4.32 6.63 -24.84
CA SER A 364 -5.53 6.18 -24.14
C SER A 364 -5.99 7.21 -23.11
N LEU A 365 -5.06 7.81 -22.36
CA LEU A 365 -5.35 8.89 -21.42
C LEU A 365 -5.97 10.10 -22.11
N ALA A 366 -5.38 10.56 -23.21
CA ALA A 366 -5.92 11.69 -23.97
C ALA A 366 -7.33 11.40 -24.51
N THR A 367 -7.58 10.17 -24.94
CA THR A 367 -8.91 9.72 -25.40
C THR A 367 -9.92 9.69 -24.25
N TYR A 368 -9.52 9.15 -23.11
CA TYR A 368 -10.33 9.08 -21.90
C TYR A 368 -10.72 10.47 -21.40
N ILE A 369 -9.77 11.41 -21.31
CA ILE A 369 -10.03 12.79 -20.86
C ILE A 369 -11.11 13.45 -21.71
N ARG A 370 -11.03 13.34 -23.04
CA ARG A 370 -12.07 13.89 -23.94
C ARG A 370 -13.44 13.27 -23.68
N LYS A 371 -13.49 11.94 -23.51
CA LYS A 371 -14.75 11.23 -23.22
C LYS A 371 -15.36 11.67 -21.89
N VAL A 372 -14.56 11.91 -20.86
CA VAL A 372 -15.02 12.47 -19.59
C VAL A 372 -15.56 13.89 -19.80
N GLN A 373 -14.84 14.76 -20.52
CA GLN A 373 -15.28 16.12 -20.83
C GLN A 373 -16.58 16.19 -21.63
N ASP A 374 -16.84 15.20 -22.49
CA ASP A 374 -18.09 15.13 -23.25
C ASP A 374 -19.27 14.61 -22.41
N SER A 375 -19.00 14.01 -21.23
CA SER A 375 -20.00 13.39 -20.36
C SER A 375 -20.48 14.30 -19.21
N PHE A 376 -19.77 15.40 -18.94
CA PHE A 376 -20.05 16.37 -17.87
C PHE A 376 -20.10 17.79 -18.44
#